data_AF-A0A0H3MAQ3-F1
#
_entry.id   AF-A0A0H3MAQ3-F1
#
_cell.length_a   1.000
_cell.length_b   1.000
_cell.length_c   1.000
_cell.angle_alpha   90.00
_cell.angle_beta   90.00
_cell.angle_gamma   90.00
#
_symmetry.space_group_name_H-M   'P 1'
#
loop_
_entity.id
_entity.type
_entity.pdbx_description
1 polymer ?
#
loop_
_entity_poly.entity_id
_entity_poly.type
_entity_poly.pdbx_seq_one_letter_code
_entity_poly.pdbx_strand_id
1 'polypeptide(L)'
;MTTNSTQDTLYLSLHGGIDSAIPYPVRRVEQLLQFSFLPELQFQNAAVKQRIQRLCYREEKRLAVSSLAKWLGQLHKQHLRAPKNPPVAICWINSYVGYGVFARESIPAWSYIGEYTGILRRRQALWLDENDYCFRYPVPRYSFRYFTIDSGMQGNVTRFINHSDNPNLEAIGAFENGIFHIIIRAIKDILPGEELCYHYGPLYWKHRKKREEFVPQEE
;
A
#
# COMPACT_ATOMS: atom_id res chain seq x y z
N MET A 1 11.89 30.61 -10.14
CA MET A 1 10.59 30.68 -9.46
C MET A 1 10.22 29.26 -9.05
N THR A 2 10.57 28.89 -7.82
CA THR A 2 10.34 27.55 -7.27
C THR A 2 8.87 27.43 -6.89
N THR A 3 8.12 26.68 -7.68
CA THR A 3 6.75 26.28 -7.33
C THR A 3 6.83 25.35 -6.12
N ASN A 4 6.46 25.85 -4.94
CA ASN A 4 6.22 25.03 -3.75
C ASN A 4 5.12 24.00 -4.08
N SER A 5 5.54 22.78 -4.38
CA SER A 5 4.67 21.64 -4.60
C SER A 5 4.21 21.14 -3.24
N THR A 6 2.92 21.23 -2.96
CA THR A 6 2.24 20.62 -1.81
C THR A 6 2.31 19.09 -1.79
N GLN A 7 2.95 18.46 -2.78
CA GLN A 7 3.16 17.00 -2.85
C GLN A 7 4.33 16.50 -1.99
N ASP A 8 5.15 17.40 -1.42
CA ASP A 8 6.34 17.04 -0.64
C ASP A 8 6.07 16.88 0.87
N THR A 9 4.80 16.92 1.29
CA THR A 9 4.43 16.79 2.71
C THR A 9 3.50 15.61 2.98
N LEU A 10 3.67 15.02 4.16
CA LEU A 10 2.80 14.01 4.75
C LEU A 10 2.43 14.45 6.15
N TYR A 11 1.18 14.19 6.55
CA TYR A 11 0.76 14.42 7.93
C TYR A 11 1.13 13.23 8.80
N LEU A 12 1.81 13.51 9.90
CA LEU A 12 2.27 12.51 10.85
C LEU A 12 1.91 12.96 12.26
N SER A 13 1.47 12.00 13.07
CA SER A 13 1.36 12.12 14.51
C SER A 13 2.18 11.01 15.17
N LEU A 14 3.13 11.41 16.02
CA LEU A 14 3.95 10.49 16.82
C LEU A 14 3.26 10.12 18.15
N HIS A 15 2.30 10.94 18.60
CA HIS A 15 1.55 10.77 19.84
C HIS A 15 0.20 11.49 19.73
N GLY A 16 -0.85 11.02 20.42
CA GLY A 16 -2.12 11.76 20.53
C GLY A 16 -3.07 11.65 19.33
N GLY A 17 -2.88 10.69 18.43
CA GLY A 17 -3.84 10.36 17.38
C GLY A 17 -3.93 11.39 16.25
N ILE A 18 -5.10 11.53 15.64
CA ILE A 18 -5.32 12.40 14.47
C ILE A 18 -5.28 13.89 14.80
N ASP A 19 -5.73 14.29 16.00
CA ASP A 19 -5.84 15.70 16.41
C ASP A 19 -4.48 16.39 16.56
N SER A 20 -3.43 15.61 16.79
CA SER A 20 -2.04 16.06 16.87
C SER A 20 -1.26 15.92 15.56
N ALA A 21 -1.90 15.46 14.48
CA ALA A 21 -1.21 15.24 13.20
C ALA A 21 -0.85 16.57 12.52
N ILE A 22 0.44 16.80 12.31
CA ILE A 22 0.98 18.00 11.66
C ILE A 22 1.73 17.64 10.37
N PRO A 23 1.87 18.56 9.41
CA PRO A 23 2.55 18.27 8.15
C PRO A 23 4.06 18.26 8.36
N TYR A 24 4.72 17.25 7.82
CA TYR A 24 6.18 17.15 7.74
C TYR A 24 6.61 16.98 6.28
N PRO A 25 7.79 17.50 5.90
CA PRO A 25 8.42 17.10 4.63
C PRO A 25 8.60 15.58 4.58
N VAL A 26 8.39 14.95 3.42
CA VAL A 26 8.49 13.50 3.24
C VAL A 26 9.82 12.95 3.79
N ARG A 27 10.95 13.62 3.50
CA ARG A 27 12.28 13.22 4.03
C ARG A 27 12.34 13.15 5.55
N ARG A 28 11.62 14.03 6.27
CA ARG A 28 11.58 13.98 7.73
C ARG A 28 10.73 12.81 8.21
N VAL A 29 9.61 12.54 7.54
CA VAL A 29 8.79 11.35 7.83
C VAL A 29 9.60 10.07 7.58
N GLU A 30 10.40 10.01 6.51
CA GLU A 30 11.28 8.87 6.22
C GLU A 30 12.27 8.59 7.36
N GLN A 31 12.89 9.65 7.90
CA GLN A 31 13.81 9.54 9.03
C GLN A 31 13.09 9.05 10.30
N LEU A 32 11.97 9.69 10.66
CA LEU A 32 11.21 9.37 11.87
C LEU A 32 10.65 7.95 11.86
N LEU A 33 10.21 7.47 10.69
CA LEU A 33 9.63 6.14 10.54
C LEU A 33 10.66 5.07 10.11
N GLN A 34 11.92 5.44 9.90
CA GLN A 34 12.98 4.59 9.36
C GLN A 34 12.53 3.81 8.10
N PHE A 35 11.85 4.52 7.19
CA PHE A 35 11.13 3.95 6.05
C PHE A 35 11.32 4.82 4.81
N SER A 36 11.51 4.25 3.62
CA SER A 36 11.63 5.04 2.38
C SER A 36 10.30 5.11 1.63
N PHE A 37 9.85 6.32 1.28
CA PHE A 37 8.63 6.48 0.50
C PHE A 37 8.88 6.25 -1.00
N LEU A 38 8.12 5.32 -1.58
CA LEU A 38 8.08 4.99 -3.00
C LEU A 38 6.71 5.37 -3.55
N PRO A 39 6.61 6.45 -4.35
CA PRO A 39 5.33 6.88 -4.91
C PRO A 39 4.74 5.86 -5.88
N GLU A 40 5.59 5.05 -6.51
CA GLU A 40 5.22 4.05 -7.52
C GLU A 40 5.79 2.67 -7.17
N LEU A 41 5.11 1.62 -7.65
CA LEU A 41 5.60 0.24 -7.54
C LEU A 41 6.96 0.08 -8.23
N GLN A 42 7.94 -0.45 -7.49
CA GLN A 42 9.28 -0.72 -8.00
C GLN A 42 9.50 -2.22 -8.19
N PHE A 43 10.41 -2.59 -9.08
CA PHE A 43 10.80 -3.97 -9.32
C PHE A 43 12.18 -4.22 -8.74
N GLN A 44 12.38 -5.36 -8.06
CA GLN A 44 13.68 -5.71 -7.46
C GLN A 44 14.84 -5.61 -8.46
N ASN A 45 14.60 -5.99 -9.72
CA ASN A 45 15.54 -5.87 -10.82
C ASN A 45 14.83 -6.01 -12.18
N ALA A 46 15.55 -5.74 -13.27
CA ALA A 46 15.04 -5.83 -14.63
C ALA A 46 14.55 -7.24 -15.01
N ALA A 47 15.18 -8.31 -14.48
CA ALA A 47 14.77 -9.68 -14.76
C ALA A 47 13.39 -10.00 -14.15
N VAL A 48 13.11 -9.51 -12.94
CA VAL A 48 11.78 -9.58 -12.32
C VAL A 48 10.77 -8.80 -13.14
N LYS A 49 11.07 -7.56 -13.56
CA LYS A 49 10.19 -6.75 -14.43
C LYS A 49 9.82 -7.47 -15.72
N GLN A 50 10.81 -7.95 -16.48
CA GLN A 50 10.59 -8.69 -17.72
C GLN A 50 9.80 -9.99 -17.49
N ARG A 51 10.00 -10.66 -16.36
CA ARG A 51 9.24 -11.86 -16.03
C ARG A 51 7.78 -11.53 -15.74
N ILE A 52 7.49 -10.49 -14.97
CA ILE A 52 6.14 -10.03 -14.66
C ILE A 52 5.40 -9.60 -15.93
N GLN A 53 6.02 -8.80 -16.79
CA GLN A 53 5.44 -8.38 -18.07
C GLN A 53 5.06 -9.59 -18.94
N ARG A 54 5.94 -10.59 -19.05
CA ARG A 54 5.64 -11.83 -19.80
C ARG A 54 4.50 -12.63 -19.19
N LEU A 55 4.39 -12.68 -17.86
CA LEU A 55 3.29 -13.36 -17.18
C LEU A 55 1.97 -12.62 -17.42
N CYS A 56 1.93 -11.31 -17.19
CA CYS A 56 0.75 -10.48 -17.39
C CYS A 56 0.26 -10.51 -18.84
N TYR A 57 1.18 -10.44 -19.82
CA TYR A 57 0.85 -10.61 -21.24
C TYR A 57 0.19 -11.96 -21.53
N ARG A 58 0.66 -13.05 -20.93
CA ARG A 58 0.05 -14.38 -21.09
C ARG A 58 -1.34 -14.46 -20.46
N GLU A 59 -1.51 -13.89 -19.26
CA GLU A 59 -2.82 -13.83 -18.60
C GLU A 59 -3.82 -13.01 -19.42
N GLU A 60 -3.37 -11.89 -19.99
CA GLU A 60 -4.21 -11.07 -20.88
C GLU A 60 -4.61 -11.82 -22.15
N LYS A 61 -3.65 -12.49 -22.82
CA LYS A 61 -3.93 -13.28 -24.04
C LYS A 61 -4.88 -14.46 -23.79
N ARG A 62 -4.90 -14.99 -22.58
CA ARG A 62 -5.80 -16.07 -22.16
C ARG A 62 -7.11 -15.57 -21.57
N LEU A 63 -7.37 -14.26 -21.61
CA LEU A 63 -8.56 -13.63 -21.05
C LEU A 63 -8.75 -13.88 -19.54
N ALA A 64 -7.65 -14.13 -18.81
CA ALA A 64 -7.66 -14.31 -17.36
C ALA A 64 -7.69 -12.97 -16.60
N VAL A 65 -7.32 -11.87 -17.26
CA VAL A 65 -7.47 -10.51 -16.71
C VAL A 65 -8.92 -10.08 -16.85
N SER A 66 -9.61 -9.86 -15.73
CA SER A 66 -11.02 -9.50 -15.71
C SER A 66 -11.30 -8.13 -16.34
N SER A 67 -12.50 -7.96 -16.90
CA SER A 67 -12.96 -6.66 -17.43
C SER A 67 -12.94 -5.57 -16.37
N LEU A 68 -13.26 -5.92 -15.11
CA LEU A 68 -13.18 -5.00 -13.97
C LEU A 68 -11.75 -4.51 -13.73
N ALA A 69 -10.76 -5.40 -13.74
CA ALA A 69 -9.36 -5.00 -13.53
C ALA A 69 -8.89 -4.04 -14.64
N LYS A 70 -9.23 -4.33 -15.91
CA LYS A 70 -8.91 -3.44 -17.04
C LYS A 70 -9.62 -2.08 -16.92
N TRP A 71 -10.89 -2.09 -16.55
CA TRP A 71 -11.67 -0.86 -16.35
C TRP A 71 -11.10 -0.01 -15.22
N LEU A 72 -10.76 -0.61 -14.07
CA LEU A 72 -10.13 0.08 -12.94
C LEU A 72 -8.76 0.67 -13.33
N GLY A 73 -7.96 -0.06 -14.11
CA GLY A 73 -6.69 0.43 -14.61
C GLY A 73 -6.85 1.66 -15.50
N GLN A 74 -7.88 1.68 -16.35
CA GLN A 74 -8.20 2.84 -17.17
C GLN A 74 -8.79 3.99 -16.35
N LEU A 75 -9.69 3.71 -15.40
CA LEU A 75 -10.32 4.70 -14.52
C LEU A 75 -9.28 5.46 -13.69
N HIS A 76 -8.33 4.75 -13.09
CA HIS A 76 -7.33 5.33 -12.18
C HIS A 76 -5.96 5.57 -12.83
N LYS A 77 -5.89 5.49 -14.16
CA LYS A 77 -4.66 5.66 -14.95
C LYS A 77 -3.86 6.91 -14.59
N GLN A 78 -4.54 8.03 -14.36
CA GLN A 78 -3.87 9.28 -13.97
C GLN A 78 -3.27 9.19 -12.56
N HIS A 79 -3.97 8.56 -11.61
CA HIS A 79 -3.45 8.35 -10.26
C HIS A 79 -2.27 7.37 -10.23
N LEU A 80 -2.27 6.35 -11.09
CA LEU A 80 -1.15 5.41 -11.20
C LEU A 80 0.10 6.08 -11.81
N ARG A 81 -0.07 7.00 -12.76
CA ARG A 81 1.04 7.70 -13.45
C ARG A 81 1.57 8.91 -12.71
N ALA A 82 0.71 9.58 -11.96
CA ALA A 82 1.04 10.74 -11.15
C ALA A 82 0.38 10.60 -9.77
N PRO A 83 0.93 9.72 -8.91
CA PRO A 83 0.39 9.48 -7.58
C PRO A 83 0.31 10.78 -6.77
N LYS A 84 -0.80 10.94 -6.06
CA LYS A 84 -1.01 12.03 -5.11
C LYS A 84 -1.28 11.44 -3.75
N ASN A 85 -0.83 12.13 -2.70
CA ASN A 85 -1.17 11.74 -1.34
C ASN A 85 -2.67 11.99 -1.11
N PRO A 86 -3.44 11.00 -0.61
CA PRO A 86 -4.82 11.22 -0.19
C PRO A 86 -4.86 12.13 1.05
N PRO A 87 -6.02 12.73 1.39
CA PRO A 87 -6.15 13.61 2.56
C PRO A 87 -6.17 12.78 3.86
N VAL A 88 -5.02 12.20 4.21
CA VAL A 88 -4.85 11.30 5.34
C VAL A 88 -3.64 11.69 6.18
N ALA A 89 -3.58 11.19 7.40
CA ALA A 89 -2.41 11.25 8.27
C ALA A 89 -1.99 9.84 8.68
N ILE A 90 -0.68 9.65 8.87
CA ILE A 90 -0.14 8.49 9.57
C ILE A 90 -0.12 8.85 11.06
N CYS A 91 -0.75 8.05 11.91
CA CYS A 91 -0.84 8.35 13.34
C CYS A 91 -0.36 7.15 14.16
N TRP A 92 0.45 7.41 15.18
CA TRP A 92 0.75 6.41 16.19
C TRP A 92 -0.52 6.05 16.98
N ILE A 93 -0.76 4.76 17.17
CA ILE A 93 -1.93 4.23 17.89
C ILE A 93 -1.51 3.74 19.27
N ASN A 94 -0.65 2.71 19.33
CA ASN A 94 -0.11 2.14 20.56
C ASN A 94 1.06 1.19 20.26
N SER A 95 1.65 0.60 21.31
CA SER A 95 2.82 -0.26 21.20
C SER A 95 2.58 -1.65 20.59
N TYR A 96 1.32 -2.08 20.47
CA TYR A 96 0.95 -3.37 19.87
C TYR A 96 0.64 -3.26 18.37
N VAL A 97 -0.04 -2.18 17.98
CA VAL A 97 -0.42 -1.90 16.58
C VAL A 97 0.70 -1.18 15.84
N GLY A 98 1.33 -0.20 16.50
CA GLY A 98 2.23 0.76 15.88
C GLY A 98 1.44 1.93 15.30
N TYR A 99 1.54 2.13 13.98
CA TYR A 99 0.91 3.24 13.26
C TYR A 99 -0.34 2.77 12.50
N GLY A 100 -1.29 3.69 12.32
CA GLY A 100 -2.43 3.55 11.42
C GLY A 100 -2.57 4.76 10.50
N VAL A 101 -3.56 4.69 9.60
CA VAL A 101 -3.88 5.78 8.67
C VAL A 101 -5.26 6.32 8.98
N PHE A 102 -5.39 7.64 9.10
CA PHE A 102 -6.63 8.30 9.50
C PHE A 102 -7.03 9.37 8.50
N ALA A 103 -8.33 9.50 8.25
CA ALA A 103 -8.87 10.52 7.35
C ALA A 103 -8.71 11.92 7.96
N ARG A 104 -8.17 12.88 7.21
CA ARG A 104 -8.12 14.30 7.60
C ARG A 104 -9.36 15.07 7.15
N GLU A 105 -9.98 14.60 6.08
CA GLU A 105 -11.14 15.20 5.43
C GLU A 105 -12.15 14.09 5.12
N SER A 106 -13.37 14.44 4.75
CA SER A 106 -14.33 13.44 4.30
C SER A 106 -13.86 12.82 2.98
N ILE A 107 -13.88 11.49 2.91
CA ILE A 107 -13.52 10.72 1.71
C ILE A 107 -14.78 9.99 1.24
N PRO A 108 -15.38 10.38 0.10
CA PRO A 108 -16.55 9.71 -0.45
C PRO A 108 -16.29 8.23 -0.79
N ALA A 109 -17.34 7.42 -0.76
CA ALA A 109 -17.30 6.05 -1.25
C ALA A 109 -16.73 5.98 -2.68
N TRP A 110 -15.99 4.92 -2.98
CA TRP A 110 -15.32 4.66 -4.26
C TRP A 110 -14.15 5.58 -4.61
N SER A 111 -13.75 6.46 -3.69
CA SER A 111 -12.55 7.29 -3.85
C SER A 111 -11.28 6.43 -3.91
N TYR A 112 -10.38 6.78 -4.83
CA TYR A 112 -9.04 6.20 -4.90
C TYR A 112 -8.19 6.70 -3.74
N ILE A 113 -7.63 5.80 -2.93
CA ILE A 113 -6.72 6.16 -1.84
C ILE A 113 -5.27 6.11 -2.29
N GLY A 114 -4.87 5.05 -2.97
CA GLY A 114 -3.48 4.85 -3.37
C GLY A 114 -3.23 3.49 -4.00
N GLU A 115 -2.05 3.31 -4.60
CA GLU A 115 -1.53 1.99 -4.92
C GLU A 115 -0.80 1.41 -3.70
N TYR A 116 -0.90 0.11 -3.47
CA TYR A 116 -0.02 -0.58 -2.53
C TYR A 116 1.38 -0.77 -3.16
N THR A 117 2.27 0.19 -2.91
CA THR A 117 3.61 0.21 -3.49
C THR A 117 4.64 -0.47 -2.60
N GLY A 118 5.78 -0.81 -3.19
CA GLY A 118 6.91 -1.46 -2.53
C GLY A 118 7.85 -2.06 -3.58
N ILE A 119 8.67 -3.03 -3.15
CA ILE A 119 9.56 -3.75 -4.06
C ILE A 119 8.90 -5.06 -4.50
N LEU A 120 8.48 -5.12 -5.77
CA LEU A 120 8.00 -6.35 -6.39
C LEU A 120 9.18 -7.32 -6.59
N ARG A 121 9.18 -8.43 -5.84
CA ARG A 121 10.25 -9.42 -5.82
C ARG A 121 9.73 -10.85 -5.99
N ARG A 122 10.62 -11.73 -6.46
CA ARG A 122 10.33 -13.17 -6.53
C ARG A 122 10.50 -13.76 -5.13
N ARG A 123 9.55 -14.60 -4.73
CA ARG A 123 9.59 -15.34 -3.47
C ARG A 123 9.57 -16.84 -3.71
N GLN A 124 10.17 -17.58 -2.77
CA GLN A 124 10.11 -19.02 -2.68
C GLN A 124 9.49 -19.37 -1.32
N ALA A 125 8.41 -20.16 -1.32
CA ALA A 125 7.61 -20.43 -0.12
C ALA A 125 8.40 -21.06 1.05
N LEU A 126 9.52 -21.73 0.76
CA LEU A 126 10.35 -22.43 1.75
C LEU A 126 11.18 -21.49 2.65
N TRP A 127 11.42 -20.24 2.22
CA TRP A 127 12.41 -19.38 2.89
C TRP A 127 11.84 -18.57 4.06
N LEU A 128 10.52 -18.66 4.32
CA LEU A 128 9.81 -18.00 5.44
C LEU A 128 10.16 -16.51 5.66
N ASP A 129 10.71 -15.85 4.64
CA ASP A 129 11.19 -14.46 4.63
C ASP A 129 10.06 -13.41 4.44
N GLU A 130 8.85 -13.70 4.91
CA GLU A 130 7.71 -12.77 4.81
C GLU A 130 7.68 -11.92 6.06
N ASN A 131 7.81 -10.61 5.87
CA ASN A 131 7.43 -9.64 6.89
C ASN A 131 5.93 -9.34 6.81
N ASP A 132 5.46 -8.48 7.72
CA ASP A 132 4.03 -8.21 7.84
C ASP A 132 3.40 -7.46 6.66
N TYR A 133 4.24 -6.89 5.79
CA TYR A 133 3.91 -5.91 4.75
C TYR A 133 4.12 -6.46 3.34
N CYS A 134 4.12 -7.80 3.20
CA CYS A 134 4.13 -8.46 1.89
C CYS A 134 2.72 -8.65 1.35
N PHE A 135 2.46 -8.12 0.15
CA PHE A 135 1.21 -8.32 -0.59
C PHE A 135 1.43 -9.26 -1.79
N ARG A 136 0.68 -10.37 -1.85
CA ARG A 136 0.82 -11.34 -2.94
C ARG A 136 0.43 -10.73 -4.28
N TYR A 137 1.36 -10.74 -5.24
CA TYR A 137 1.10 -10.19 -6.57
C TYR A 137 0.16 -11.10 -7.38
N PRO A 138 -0.84 -10.56 -8.10
CA PRO A 138 -1.95 -11.31 -8.69
C PRO A 138 -1.56 -11.97 -10.03
N VAL A 139 -0.53 -12.81 -9.99
CA VAL A 139 -0.11 -13.65 -11.12
C VAL A 139 -0.11 -15.13 -10.71
N PRO A 140 -0.25 -16.07 -11.66
CA PRO A 140 -0.25 -17.50 -11.36
C PRO A 140 0.98 -17.94 -10.56
N ARG A 141 0.75 -18.82 -9.59
CA ARG A 141 1.81 -19.48 -8.83
C ARG A 141 2.37 -20.63 -9.67
N TYR A 142 3.69 -20.71 -9.76
CA TYR A 142 4.37 -21.84 -10.40
C TYR A 142 5.13 -22.62 -9.32
N SER A 143 4.58 -23.76 -8.91
CA SER A 143 5.15 -24.60 -7.84
C SER A 143 5.31 -23.81 -6.53
N PHE A 144 6.50 -23.79 -5.92
CA PHE A 144 6.81 -23.05 -4.69
C PHE A 144 7.24 -21.59 -4.94
N ARG A 145 7.14 -21.10 -6.18
CA ARG A 145 7.57 -19.74 -6.55
C ARG A 145 6.39 -18.84 -6.91
N TYR A 146 6.41 -17.63 -6.39
CA TYR A 146 5.43 -16.59 -6.67
C TYR A 146 6.09 -15.21 -6.55
N PHE A 147 5.31 -14.16 -6.77
CA PHE A 147 5.76 -12.77 -6.65
C PHE A 147 4.98 -12.08 -5.54
N THR A 148 5.66 -11.19 -4.83
CA THR A 148 5.08 -10.37 -3.76
C THR A 148 5.58 -8.95 -3.90
N ILE A 149 4.71 -8.00 -3.60
CA ILE A 149 5.10 -6.61 -3.33
C ILE A 149 5.55 -6.59 -1.87
N ASP A 150 6.81 -6.26 -1.62
CA ASP A 150 7.35 -6.13 -0.27
C ASP A 150 7.41 -4.66 0.10
N SER A 151 6.57 -4.26 1.06
CA SER A 151 6.54 -2.91 1.60
C SER A 151 7.17 -2.78 3.00
N GLY A 152 8.06 -3.70 3.39
CA GLY A 152 8.64 -3.71 4.74
C GLY A 152 9.51 -2.48 5.04
N MET A 153 10.41 -2.13 4.12
CA MET A 153 11.34 -1.01 4.29
C MET A 153 11.05 0.17 3.34
N GLN A 154 10.37 -0.09 2.23
CA GLN A 154 10.11 0.90 1.20
C GLN A 154 8.73 0.68 0.57
N GLY A 155 7.96 1.75 0.35
CA GLY A 155 6.56 1.70 -0.10
C GLY A 155 5.87 3.03 0.16
N ASN A 156 4.55 3.10 0.35
CA ASN A 156 3.88 4.39 0.59
C ASN A 156 2.91 4.36 1.79
N VAL A 157 2.11 5.41 1.95
CA VAL A 157 1.14 5.53 3.05
C VAL A 157 0.24 4.31 3.22
N THR A 158 -0.07 3.59 2.13
CA THR A 158 -0.97 2.43 2.18
C THR A 158 -0.42 1.25 2.99
N ARG A 159 0.90 1.16 3.23
CA ARG A 159 1.49 0.10 4.07
C ARG A 159 1.16 0.23 5.55
N PHE A 160 0.71 1.40 5.98
CA PHE A 160 0.30 1.71 7.35
C PHE A 160 -1.21 1.49 7.56
N ILE A 161 -1.96 1.14 6.51
CA ILE A 161 -3.40 0.89 6.62
C ILE A 161 -3.62 -0.45 7.32
N ASN A 162 -4.38 -0.42 8.42
CA ASN A 162 -4.58 -1.57 9.29
C ASN A 162 -5.67 -2.53 8.82
N HIS A 163 -5.75 -3.66 9.50
CA HIS A 163 -6.81 -4.64 9.29
C HIS A 163 -8.10 -4.24 10.01
N SER A 164 -9.24 -4.52 9.37
CA SER A 164 -10.53 -4.64 10.05
C SER A 164 -11.38 -5.73 9.38
N ASP A 165 -12.18 -6.44 10.18
CA ASP A 165 -13.24 -7.34 9.70
C ASP A 165 -14.49 -6.57 9.21
N ASN A 166 -14.62 -5.30 9.57
CA ASN A 166 -15.64 -4.38 9.07
C ASN A 166 -14.98 -3.14 8.39
N PRO A 167 -14.23 -3.36 7.29
CA PRO A 167 -13.40 -2.32 6.70
C PRO A 167 -14.21 -1.20 6.03
N ASN A 168 -13.56 -0.06 5.81
CA ASN A 168 -14.03 1.04 4.96
C ASN A 168 -13.26 1.15 3.63
N LEU A 169 -12.23 0.33 3.46
CA LEU A 169 -11.45 0.20 2.23
C LEU A 169 -11.45 -1.23 1.68
N GLU A 170 -11.14 -1.36 0.40
CA GLU A 170 -10.78 -2.64 -0.22
C GLU A 170 -9.46 -2.54 -0.99
N ALA A 171 -8.75 -3.67 -1.09
CA ALA A 171 -7.61 -3.85 -1.97
C ALA A 171 -8.04 -4.64 -3.20
N ILE A 172 -7.85 -4.06 -4.39
CA ILE A 172 -8.33 -4.64 -5.65
C ILE A 172 -7.29 -4.51 -6.77
N GLY A 173 -7.23 -5.52 -7.64
CA GLY A 173 -6.33 -5.52 -8.79
C GLY A 173 -6.84 -4.63 -9.92
N ALA A 174 -6.04 -3.65 -10.32
CA ALA A 174 -6.20 -2.87 -11.54
C ALA A 174 -5.15 -3.31 -12.57
N PHE A 175 -5.50 -3.31 -13.87
CA PHE A 175 -4.59 -3.70 -14.94
C PHE A 175 -4.33 -2.51 -15.86
N GLU A 176 -3.13 -1.95 -15.82
CA GLU A 176 -2.71 -0.80 -16.63
C GLU A 176 -1.32 -1.06 -17.20
N ASN A 177 -1.07 -0.59 -18.42
CA ASN A 177 0.22 -0.70 -19.11
C ASN A 177 0.85 -2.11 -19.10
N GLY A 178 0.01 -3.14 -19.21
CA GLY A 178 0.43 -4.54 -19.33
C GLY A 178 0.87 -5.20 -18.02
N ILE A 179 0.61 -4.59 -16.86
CA ILE A 179 0.87 -5.16 -15.54
C ILE A 179 -0.31 -4.95 -14.59
N PHE A 180 -0.33 -5.70 -13.49
CA PHE A 180 -1.26 -5.46 -12.39
C PHE A 180 -0.71 -4.43 -11.41
N HIS A 181 -1.61 -3.61 -10.89
CA HIS A 181 -1.43 -2.69 -9.77
C HIS A 181 -2.44 -3.11 -8.67
N ILE A 182 -2.01 -3.11 -7.41
CA ILE A 182 -2.95 -3.33 -6.30
C ILE A 182 -3.37 -1.95 -5.81
N ILE A 183 -4.60 -1.56 -6.11
CA ILE A 183 -5.14 -0.26 -5.68
C ILE A 183 -5.95 -0.44 -4.41
N ILE A 184 -5.89 0.56 -3.54
CA ILE A 184 -6.71 0.71 -2.35
C ILE A 184 -7.74 1.81 -2.62
N ARG A 185 -9.02 1.50 -2.40
CA ARG A 185 -10.11 2.47 -2.57
C ARG A 185 -11.15 2.38 -1.45
N ALA A 186 -11.88 3.46 -1.23
CA ALA A 186 -13.00 3.48 -0.30
C ALA A 186 -14.18 2.66 -0.83
N ILE A 187 -14.90 1.97 0.08
CA ILE A 187 -16.12 1.20 -0.25
C ILE A 187 -17.37 1.73 0.46
N LYS A 188 -17.19 2.73 1.33
CA LYS A 188 -18.23 3.53 1.98
C LYS A 188 -17.67 4.92 2.25
N ASP A 189 -18.54 5.88 2.58
CA ASP A 189 -18.08 7.21 2.99
C ASP A 189 -17.24 7.10 4.27
N ILE A 190 -16.17 7.88 4.33
CA ILE A 190 -15.26 7.95 5.47
C ILE A 190 -15.28 9.38 6.00
N LEU A 191 -15.54 9.53 7.29
CA LEU A 191 -15.60 10.82 7.96
C LEU A 191 -14.21 11.24 8.47
N PRO A 192 -13.95 12.56 8.64
CA PRO A 192 -12.73 13.02 9.27
C PRO A 192 -12.50 12.35 10.64
N GLY A 193 -11.27 11.92 10.89
CA GLY A 193 -10.86 11.23 12.11
C GLY A 193 -11.08 9.72 12.11
N GLU A 194 -11.79 9.14 11.13
CA GLU A 194 -11.94 7.69 11.03
C GLU A 194 -10.63 7.01 10.58
N GLU A 195 -10.33 5.85 11.17
CA GLU A 195 -9.23 5.00 10.72
C GLU A 195 -9.58 4.33 9.39
N LEU A 196 -8.64 4.36 8.46
CA LEU A 196 -8.70 3.65 7.21
C LEU A 196 -8.24 2.21 7.43
N CYS A 197 -9.09 1.24 7.11
CA CYS A 197 -8.82 -0.19 7.27
C CYS A 197 -9.33 -1.01 6.09
N TYR A 198 -8.62 -2.07 5.71
CA TYR A 198 -9.10 -3.09 4.76
C TYR A 198 -8.96 -4.50 5.33
N HIS A 199 -9.70 -5.45 4.74
CA HIS A 199 -9.57 -6.85 5.12
C HIS A 199 -8.29 -7.45 4.50
N TYR A 200 -7.30 -7.83 5.34
CA TYR A 200 -5.99 -8.34 4.90
C TYR A 200 -6.05 -9.69 4.18
N GLY A 201 -7.16 -10.40 4.32
CA GLY A 201 -7.41 -11.68 3.67
C GLY A 201 -7.21 -12.86 4.61
N PRO A 202 -7.90 -13.98 4.35
CA PRO A 202 -7.97 -15.11 5.26
C PRO A 202 -6.64 -15.87 5.44
N LEU A 203 -5.64 -15.58 4.61
CA LEU A 203 -4.31 -16.21 4.69
C LEU A 203 -3.32 -15.40 5.51
N TYR A 204 -3.62 -14.14 5.83
CA TYR A 204 -2.70 -13.24 6.53
C TYR A 204 -2.28 -13.81 7.90
N TRP A 205 -3.23 -14.34 8.66
CA TRP A 205 -3.02 -14.83 10.02
C TRP A 205 -2.38 -16.22 10.11
N LYS A 206 -2.32 -17.00 9.03
CA LYS A 206 -1.96 -18.44 9.10
C LYS A 206 -0.49 -18.73 9.38
N HIS A 207 0.40 -17.76 9.18
CA HIS A 207 1.85 -17.98 9.19
C HIS A 207 2.65 -16.97 10.03
N ARG A 208 1.98 -16.18 10.90
CA ARG A 208 2.62 -15.06 11.60
C ARG A 208 2.65 -15.25 13.11
N LYS A 209 3.78 -14.87 13.71
CA LYS A 209 4.00 -14.85 15.17
C LYS A 209 3.34 -13.61 15.77
N LYS A 210 2.98 -13.68 17.06
CA LYS A 210 2.46 -12.55 17.83
C LYS A 210 3.55 -11.46 17.91
N ARG A 211 3.20 -10.18 17.67
CA ARG A 211 4.16 -9.06 17.73
C ARG A 211 4.69 -8.84 19.15
N GLU A 212 5.96 -8.51 19.27
CA GLU A 212 6.59 -7.98 20.48
C GLU A 212 6.31 -6.46 20.59
N GLU A 213 6.31 -5.94 21.81
CA GLU A 213 5.95 -4.54 22.10
C GLU A 213 6.96 -3.53 21.50
N PHE A 214 6.49 -2.46 20.86
CA PHE A 214 7.33 -1.41 20.28
C PHE A 214 6.87 -0.01 20.69
N VAL A 215 7.75 0.79 21.31
CA VAL A 215 7.48 2.20 21.66
C VAL A 215 8.38 3.11 20.83
N PRO A 216 7.85 4.04 20.01
CA PRO A 216 8.66 5.00 19.28
C PRO A 216 9.45 5.89 20.27
N GLN A 217 10.73 6.13 19.98
CA GLN A 217 11.56 7.06 20.72
C GLN A 217 11.68 8.37 19.94
N GLU A 218 11.43 9.50 20.61
CA GLU A 218 11.76 10.82 20.07
C GLU A 218 13.24 11.09 20.35
N GLU A 219 14.03 11.30 19.30
CA GLU A 219 15.31 12.02 19.39
C GLU A 219 15.13 13.48 18.98
#